data_AF-A0AA41HCG4-F1
#
_entry.id   AF-A0AA41HCG4-F1
#
_cell.length_a   1.000
_cell.length_b   1.000
_cell.length_c   1.000
_cell.angle_alpha   90.00
_cell.angle_beta   90.00
_cell.angle_gamma   90.00
#
_symmetry.space_group_name_H-M   'P 1'
#
loop_
_entity.id
_entity.type
_entity.pdbx_description
1 polymer ?
#
loop_
_entity_poly.entity_id
_entity_poly.type
_entity_poly.pdbx_seq_one_letter_code
_entity_poly.pdbx_strand_id
1 'polypeptide(L)'
;MMRTFAFSALLLLVCLAAPAFADEQRVRIVTASHLPQAAQLETVYAGKCGEVRYKLAVSQENHTVAFSADGMTDVDLSATTVGARLLEEDVLVHVGFNCPRQAVNIFLKGVKLVDLGAPTGFRDLITVRLNGEVSNSLPRSERLDELANPRMAQ
;
A
#
# COMPACT_ATOMS: atom_id res chain seq x y z
N MET A 1 34.36 -56.17 52.42
CA MET A 1 33.23 -55.55 53.15
C MET A 1 32.09 -55.36 52.16
N MET A 2 30.98 -56.08 52.35
CA MET A 2 29.74 -56.01 51.57
C MET A 2 28.63 -55.51 52.49
N ARG A 3 27.86 -54.51 52.05
CA ARG A 3 26.54 -54.07 52.56
C ARG A 3 25.84 -53.38 51.37
N THR A 4 24.86 -54.00 50.69
CA THR A 4 23.38 -53.95 50.93
C THR A 4 22.84 -52.51 50.91
N PHE A 5 21.79 -52.07 50.19
CA PHE A 5 20.49 -52.59 49.73
C PHE A 5 20.07 -51.75 48.49
N ALA A 6 19.51 -52.29 47.39
CA ALA A 6 18.14 -52.74 47.12
C ALA A 6 17.06 -51.62 46.97
N PHE A 7 16.21 -51.82 45.94
CA PHE A 7 14.85 -51.30 45.68
C PHE A 7 14.61 -50.15 44.68
N SER A 8 14.02 -50.58 43.56
CA SER A 8 12.77 -50.06 42.94
C SER A 8 12.60 -48.56 42.71
N ALA A 9 12.46 -48.18 41.44
CA ALA A 9 11.13 -48.03 40.84
C ALA A 9 11.24 -47.63 39.35
N LEU A 10 10.60 -48.46 38.54
CA LEU A 10 10.03 -48.17 37.23
C LEU A 10 9.38 -46.76 37.19
N LEU A 11 9.56 -45.99 36.12
CA LEU A 11 8.45 -45.34 35.39
C LEU A 11 8.94 -44.53 34.19
N LEU A 12 8.78 -45.14 33.00
CA LEU A 12 8.26 -44.57 31.76
C LEU A 12 8.34 -43.03 31.64
N LEU A 13 9.36 -42.51 30.95
CA LEU A 13 9.22 -41.23 30.27
C LEU A 13 8.53 -41.47 28.93
N VAL A 14 7.24 -41.16 28.94
CA VAL A 14 6.32 -41.22 27.81
C VAL A 14 6.70 -40.14 26.79
N CYS A 15 6.84 -40.55 25.53
CA CYS A 15 6.81 -39.67 24.37
C CYS A 15 5.49 -38.88 24.35
N LEU A 16 5.55 -37.57 24.56
CA LEU A 16 4.47 -36.65 24.25
C LEU A 16 5.01 -35.56 23.31
N ALA A 17 5.13 -35.93 22.03
CA ALA A 17 5.02 -34.94 20.97
C ALA A 17 3.56 -34.50 20.92
N ALA A 18 3.25 -33.35 21.53
CA ALA A 18 1.96 -32.73 21.34
C ALA A 18 1.87 -32.27 19.88
N PRO A 19 0.83 -32.67 19.11
CA PRO A 19 0.60 -32.10 17.80
C PRO A 19 0.26 -30.62 17.97
N ALA A 20 0.78 -29.80 17.07
CA ALA A 20 0.40 -28.41 16.91
C ALA A 20 -1.14 -28.32 16.94
N PHE A 21 -1.68 -27.47 17.81
CA PHE A 21 -3.07 -27.08 17.74
C PHE A 21 -3.29 -26.44 16.37
N ALA A 22 -3.94 -27.20 15.48
CA ALA A 22 -4.63 -26.64 14.35
C ALA A 22 -5.68 -25.70 14.94
N ASP A 23 -5.44 -24.40 14.81
CA ASP A 23 -6.47 -23.40 15.05
C ASP A 23 -7.61 -23.74 14.09
N GLU A 24 -8.70 -24.24 14.65
CA GLU A 24 -9.90 -24.61 13.94
C GLU A 24 -10.46 -23.30 13.37
N GLN A 25 -10.01 -22.93 12.17
CA GLN A 25 -10.56 -21.81 11.42
C GLN A 25 -12.01 -22.15 11.12
N ARG A 26 -12.89 -21.81 12.06
CA ARG A 26 -14.33 -21.85 11.88
C ARG A 26 -14.66 -20.81 10.82
N VAL A 27 -14.66 -21.26 9.57
CA VAL A 27 -15.25 -20.52 8.46
C VAL A 27 -16.74 -20.42 8.77
N ARG A 28 -17.12 -19.35 9.45
CA ARG A 28 -18.53 -18.99 9.60
C ARG A 28 -18.99 -18.53 8.24
N ILE A 29 -19.54 -19.46 7.45
CA ILE A 29 -20.25 -19.11 6.22
C ILE A 29 -21.50 -18.35 6.67
N VAL A 30 -21.39 -17.03 6.70
CA VAL A 30 -22.55 -16.15 6.86
C VAL A 30 -23.28 -16.21 5.52
N THR A 31 -24.34 -17.02 5.44
CA THR A 31 -25.33 -16.93 4.36
C THR A 31 -26.16 -15.67 4.60
N ALA A 32 -25.55 -14.50 4.43
CA ALA A 32 -26.27 -13.25 4.30
C ALA A 32 -26.95 -13.27 2.94
N SER A 33 -28.29 -13.29 2.93
CA SER A 33 -29.15 -13.21 1.74
C SER A 33 -29.22 -11.81 1.12
N HIS A 34 -28.31 -10.92 1.51
CA HIS A 34 -27.98 -9.70 0.81
C HIS A 34 -26.55 -9.88 0.30
N LEU A 35 -26.37 -9.80 -1.03
CA LEU A 35 -25.05 -9.61 -1.62
C LEU A 35 -24.33 -8.54 -0.79
N PRO A 36 -23.07 -8.75 -0.37
CA PRO A 36 -22.30 -7.66 0.21
C PRO A 36 -22.41 -6.51 -0.79
N GLN A 37 -22.99 -5.40 -0.35
CA GLN A 37 -23.00 -4.16 -1.11
C GLN A 37 -21.57 -3.98 -1.60
N ALA A 38 -21.37 -3.87 -2.91
CA ALA A 38 -20.05 -3.72 -3.48
C ALA A 38 -19.37 -2.60 -2.70
N ALA A 39 -18.38 -2.96 -1.89
CA ALA A 39 -17.63 -1.96 -1.13
C ALA A 39 -17.04 -1.04 -2.18
N GLN A 40 -17.33 0.26 -2.07
CA GLN A 40 -16.76 1.26 -2.97
C GLN A 40 -15.25 1.04 -2.99
N LEU A 41 -14.72 0.69 -4.16
CA LEU A 41 -13.34 0.27 -4.33
C LEU A 41 -12.47 1.52 -4.35
N GLU A 42 -12.02 1.92 -3.17
CA GLU A 42 -11.01 2.95 -2.99
C GLU A 42 -9.61 2.32 -3.02
N THR A 43 -8.74 2.86 -3.85
CA THR A 43 -7.32 2.50 -3.85
C THR A 43 -6.57 3.45 -2.93
N VAL A 44 -5.90 2.90 -1.91
CA VAL A 44 -5.15 3.69 -0.93
C VAL A 44 -3.65 3.43 -1.07
N TYR A 45 -2.90 4.46 -1.42
CA TYR A 45 -1.43 4.46 -1.37
C TYR A 45 -0.99 5.04 -0.04
N ALA A 46 -0.24 4.28 0.75
CA ALA A 46 0.23 4.70 2.06
C ALA A 46 1.76 4.80 2.11
N GLY A 47 2.26 5.78 2.83
CA GLY A 47 3.68 5.99 3.08
C GLY A 47 3.94 6.40 4.53
N LYS A 48 5.21 6.35 4.94
CA LYS A 48 5.65 6.84 6.26
C LYS A 48 7.00 7.53 6.13
N CYS A 49 7.16 8.67 6.81
CA CYS A 49 8.43 9.38 6.95
C CYS A 49 8.61 9.80 8.40
N GLY A 50 9.71 9.36 9.04
CA GLY A 50 9.85 9.52 10.49
C GLY A 50 8.67 8.84 11.18
N GLU A 51 7.89 9.56 11.99
CA GLU A 51 6.65 9.06 12.60
C GLU A 51 5.37 9.44 11.85
N VAL A 52 5.45 10.29 10.82
CA VAL A 52 4.28 10.78 10.10
C VAL A 52 3.84 9.75 9.06
N ARG A 53 2.55 9.42 9.06
CA ARG A 53 1.92 8.58 8.03
C ARG A 53 1.21 9.45 7.01
N TYR A 54 1.27 9.01 5.76
CA TYR A 54 0.64 9.65 4.62
C TYR A 54 -0.30 8.67 3.95
N LYS A 55 -1.40 9.19 3.41
CA LYS A 55 -2.32 8.44 2.58
C LYS A 55 -2.70 9.27 1.36
N LEU A 56 -2.72 8.61 0.22
CA LEU A 56 -3.31 9.10 -1.00
C LEU A 56 -4.44 8.13 -1.36
N ALA A 57 -5.67 8.60 -1.21
CA ALA A 57 -6.88 7.85 -1.40
C ALA A 57 -7.46 8.20 -2.77
N VAL A 58 -7.71 7.19 -3.61
CA VAL A 58 -8.21 7.35 -4.97
C VAL A 58 -9.53 6.58 -5.10
N SER A 59 -10.60 7.31 -5.39
CA SER A 59 -11.90 6.73 -5.69
C SER A 59 -12.24 6.99 -7.15
N GLN A 60 -12.14 5.96 -7.98
CA GLN A 60 -12.52 6.03 -9.39
C GLN A 60 -14.01 6.35 -9.55
N GLU A 61 -14.85 5.69 -8.74
CA GLU A 61 -16.30 5.89 -8.73
C GLU A 61 -16.68 7.34 -8.43
N ASN A 62 -16.13 7.90 -7.35
CA ASN A 62 -16.44 9.26 -6.92
C ASN A 62 -15.63 10.33 -7.68
N HIS A 63 -14.69 9.93 -8.55
CA HIS A 63 -13.76 10.82 -9.23
C HIS A 63 -12.97 11.71 -8.27
N THR A 64 -12.51 11.15 -7.14
CA THR A 64 -11.80 11.88 -6.10
C THR A 64 -10.41 11.33 -5.84
N VAL A 65 -9.48 12.25 -5.55
CA VAL A 65 -8.13 11.98 -5.06
C VAL A 65 -7.87 12.84 -3.84
N ALA A 66 -7.79 12.22 -2.67
CA ALA A 66 -7.57 12.91 -1.39
C ALA A 66 -6.20 12.55 -0.82
N PHE A 67 -5.43 13.56 -0.45
CA PHE A 67 -4.18 13.39 0.27
C PHE A 67 -4.35 13.78 1.74
N SER A 68 -3.93 12.90 2.65
CA SER A 68 -3.97 13.14 4.09
C SER A 68 -2.64 12.79 4.74
N ALA A 69 -2.32 13.51 5.80
CA ALA A 69 -1.13 13.30 6.62
C ALA A 69 -1.44 13.59 8.09
N ASP A 70 -0.77 12.90 9.01
CA ASP A 70 -0.98 13.14 10.45
C ASP A 70 -0.72 14.61 10.81
N GLY A 71 -1.72 15.27 11.40
CA GLY A 71 -1.64 16.68 11.80
C GLY A 71 -1.80 17.70 10.68
N MET A 72 -2.20 17.27 9.48
CA MET A 72 -2.50 18.13 8.33
C MET A 72 -3.98 18.03 7.95
N THR A 73 -4.55 19.11 7.42
CA THR A 73 -5.86 19.06 6.78
C THR A 73 -5.78 18.28 5.47
N ASP A 74 -6.79 17.47 5.20
CA ASP A 74 -6.90 16.74 3.94
C ASP A 74 -6.91 17.71 2.75
N VAL A 75 -6.20 17.34 1.70
CA VAL A 75 -6.03 18.13 0.48
C VAL A 75 -6.65 17.38 -0.68
N ASP A 76 -7.57 18.03 -1.37
CA ASP A 76 -8.13 17.52 -2.62
C ASP A 76 -7.14 17.75 -3.77
N LEU A 77 -6.72 16.64 -4.40
CA LEU A 77 -5.81 16.63 -5.54
C LEU A 77 -6.50 16.26 -6.84
N SER A 78 -7.82 16.06 -6.86
CA SER A 78 -8.58 15.55 -8.02
C SER A 78 -8.41 16.40 -9.28
N ALA A 79 -8.34 17.73 -9.12
CA ALA A 79 -8.15 18.68 -10.21
C ALA A 79 -6.68 18.88 -10.64
N THR A 80 -5.73 18.18 -9.99
CA THR A 80 -4.30 18.29 -10.31
C THR A 80 -3.94 17.34 -11.44
N THR A 81 -2.80 17.57 -12.10
CA THR A 81 -2.32 16.65 -13.15
C THR A 81 -2.10 15.23 -12.60
N VAL A 82 -1.59 15.11 -11.38
CA VAL A 82 -1.44 13.84 -10.68
C VAL A 82 -2.80 13.19 -10.40
N GLY A 83 -3.76 13.98 -9.91
CA GLY A 83 -5.11 13.48 -9.63
C GLY A 83 -5.80 12.97 -10.89
N ALA A 84 -5.77 13.75 -11.96
CA ALA A 84 -6.34 13.37 -13.26
C ALA A 84 -5.76 12.02 -13.73
N ARG A 85 -4.47 11.78 -13.53
CA ARG A 85 -3.81 10.55 -13.98
C ARG A 85 -4.11 9.33 -13.14
N LEU A 86 -4.31 9.52 -11.84
CA LEU A 86 -4.76 8.45 -10.95
C LEU A 86 -6.22 8.07 -11.21
N LEU A 87 -6.99 8.98 -11.80
CA LEU A 87 -8.38 8.76 -12.18
C LEU A 87 -8.56 8.18 -13.60
N GLU A 88 -7.47 7.95 -14.33
CA GLU A 88 -7.55 7.28 -15.64
C GLU A 88 -7.62 5.76 -15.45
N GLU A 89 -8.62 5.10 -16.07
CA GLU A 89 -8.81 3.64 -15.95
C GLU A 89 -7.68 2.82 -16.61
N ASP A 90 -7.10 3.35 -17.69
CA ASP A 90 -6.08 2.66 -18.50
C ASP A 90 -4.64 2.95 -18.03
N VAL A 91 -4.47 3.44 -16.80
CA VAL A 91 -3.18 3.81 -16.24
C VAL A 91 -2.72 2.82 -15.19
N LEU A 92 -1.56 2.22 -15.41
CA LEU A 92 -0.83 1.46 -14.39
C LEU A 92 0.23 2.36 -13.76
N VAL A 93 0.15 2.56 -12.45
CA VAL A 93 0.97 3.57 -11.76
C VAL A 93 1.62 3.02 -10.49
N HIS A 94 2.86 3.42 -10.29
CA HIS A 94 3.56 3.33 -9.02
C HIS A 94 3.57 4.72 -8.37
N VAL A 95 3.16 4.78 -7.10
CA VAL A 95 3.14 6.01 -6.30
C VAL A 95 4.21 5.93 -5.22
N GLY A 96 5.07 6.95 -5.16
CA GLY A 96 6.10 7.12 -4.14
C GLY A 96 5.92 8.42 -3.35
N PHE A 97 6.44 8.43 -2.12
CA PHE A 97 6.43 9.60 -1.24
C PHE A 97 7.87 9.97 -0.85
N ASN A 98 8.24 11.24 -0.97
CA ASN A 98 9.46 11.82 -0.39
C ASN A 98 9.06 12.98 0.53
N CYS A 99 9.73 13.13 1.66
CA CYS A 99 9.29 14.02 2.74
C CYS A 99 10.37 15.04 3.10
N PRO A 100 10.55 16.11 2.31
CA PRO A 100 11.33 17.27 2.74
C PRO A 100 10.67 17.93 3.96
N ARG A 101 11.44 18.67 4.79
CA ARG A 101 11.02 19.11 6.14
C ARG A 101 9.61 19.70 6.26
N GLN A 102 9.14 20.46 5.28
CA GLN A 102 7.86 21.19 5.34
C GLN A 102 6.91 20.85 4.19
N ALA A 103 7.16 19.73 3.50
CA ALA A 103 6.30 19.30 2.41
C ALA A 103 6.40 17.79 2.17
N VAL A 104 5.47 17.28 1.38
CA VAL A 104 5.45 15.92 0.88
C VAL A 104 5.43 15.99 -0.63
N ASN A 105 6.41 15.36 -1.24
CA ASN A 105 6.49 15.15 -2.67
C ASN A 105 5.87 13.79 -2.98
N ILE A 106 4.84 13.77 -3.82
CA ILE A 106 4.20 12.57 -4.32
C ILE A 106 4.66 12.38 -5.76
N PHE A 107 5.33 11.27 -6.04
CA PHE A 107 5.85 10.93 -7.35
C PHE A 107 4.99 9.84 -7.95
N LEU A 108 4.57 10.06 -9.19
CA LEU A 108 3.92 9.05 -9.99
C LEU A 108 4.89 8.61 -11.06
N LYS A 109 4.93 7.30 -11.26
CA LYS A 109 5.64 6.69 -12.36
C LYS A 109 4.74 5.61 -12.93
N GLY A 110 4.35 5.76 -14.18
CA GLY A 110 3.35 4.87 -14.73
C GLY A 110 3.44 4.71 -16.23
N VAL A 111 2.57 3.85 -16.72
CA VAL A 111 2.34 3.59 -18.13
C VAL A 111 0.87 3.75 -18.41
N LYS A 112 0.55 4.45 -19.49
CA LYS A 112 -0.80 4.51 -20.05
C LYS A 112 -0.92 3.43 -21.12
N LEU A 113 -1.87 2.53 -20.92
CA LEU A 113 -2.25 1.51 -21.89
C LEU A 113 -3.11 2.17 -22.97
N VAL A 114 -2.97 1.68 -24.19
CA VAL A 114 -3.74 2.14 -25.35
C VAL A 114 -4.12 0.89 -26.13
N ASP A 115 -5.41 0.62 -26.30
CA ASP A 115 -5.94 -0.64 -26.84
C ASP A 115 -5.26 -1.13 -28.14
N LEU A 116 -4.88 -0.19 -29.01
CA LEU A 116 -4.29 -0.48 -30.33
C LEU A 116 -2.92 0.20 -30.52
N GLY A 117 -2.29 0.66 -29.45
CA GLY A 117 -1.05 1.45 -29.49
C GLY A 117 0.06 0.93 -28.60
N ALA A 118 1.28 1.43 -28.82
CA ALA A 118 2.36 1.21 -27.87
C ALA A 118 2.03 1.94 -26.56
N PRO A 119 2.25 1.30 -25.39
CA PRO A 119 2.03 1.98 -24.12
C PRO A 119 2.96 3.19 -24.00
N THR A 120 2.46 4.25 -23.37
CA THR A 120 3.24 5.48 -23.19
C THR A 120 3.64 5.63 -21.73
N GLY A 121 4.93 5.87 -21.49
CA GLY A 121 5.46 6.06 -20.15
C GLY A 121 5.30 7.49 -19.65
N PHE A 122 5.21 7.65 -18.34
CA PHE A 122 5.16 8.96 -17.74
C PHE A 122 5.74 9.05 -16.33
N ARG A 123 6.08 10.29 -15.96
CA ARG A 123 6.35 10.69 -14.59
C ARG A 123 5.73 12.03 -14.26
N ASP A 124 5.10 12.07 -13.10
CA ASP A 124 4.57 13.28 -12.52
C ASP A 124 5.07 13.44 -11.09
N LEU A 125 5.14 14.70 -10.65
CA LEU A 125 5.47 15.05 -9.29
C LEU A 125 4.55 16.19 -8.84
N ILE A 126 4.00 16.04 -7.64
CA ILE A 126 3.27 17.08 -6.95
C ILE A 126 3.82 17.24 -5.54
N THR A 127 3.93 18.48 -5.09
CA THR A 127 4.40 18.81 -3.75
C THR A 127 3.25 19.41 -2.97
N VAL A 128 2.91 18.80 -1.84
CA VAL A 128 1.94 19.28 -0.87
C VAL A 128 2.68 19.79 0.36
N ARG A 129 2.63 21.08 0.62
CA ARG A 129 3.21 21.68 1.82
C ARG A 129 2.32 21.39 3.03
N LEU A 130 2.89 21.44 4.24
CA LEU A 130 2.14 21.18 5.48
C LEU A 130 1.01 22.19 5.75
N ASN A 131 1.02 23.35 5.09
CA ASN A 131 -0.06 24.34 5.12
C ASN A 131 -1.19 24.03 4.11
N GLY A 132 -1.14 22.89 3.40
CA GLY A 132 -2.10 22.50 2.37
C GLY A 132 -1.85 23.12 0.99
N GLU A 133 -0.81 23.95 0.84
CA GLU A 133 -0.47 24.53 -0.47
C GLU A 133 0.07 23.44 -1.41
N VAL A 134 -0.49 23.41 -2.61
CA VAL A 134 -0.16 22.44 -3.65
C VAL A 134 0.64 23.12 -4.75
N SER A 135 1.77 22.52 -5.12
CA SER A 135 2.58 22.93 -6.27
C SER A 135 2.83 21.76 -7.19
N ASN A 136 2.51 21.95 -8.47
CA ASN A 136 2.66 20.92 -9.50
C ASN A 136 3.99 21.06 -10.21
N SER A 137 4.63 19.94 -10.53
CA SER A 137 5.60 19.89 -11.61
C SER A 137 4.88 19.57 -12.93
N LEU A 138 5.44 20.04 -14.05
CA LEU A 138 4.91 19.74 -15.37
C LEU A 138 5.04 18.22 -15.63
N PRO A 139 3.97 17.57 -16.15
CA PRO A 139 4.02 16.16 -16.47
C PRO A 139 5.11 15.88 -17.49
N ARG A 140 5.83 14.77 -17.32
CA ARG A 140 6.87 14.34 -18.26
C ARG A 140 6.47 13.04 -18.91
N SER A 141 6.37 13.05 -20.24
CA SER A 141 6.39 11.83 -21.03
C SER A 141 7.77 11.21 -20.94
N GLU A 142 7.83 9.91 -20.65
CA GLU A 142 9.08 9.16 -20.59
C GLU A 142 9.03 7.96 -21.52
N ARG A 143 10.20 7.55 -22.00
CA ARG A 143 10.30 6.28 -22.72
C ARG A 143 10.16 5.12 -21.73
N LEU A 144 9.56 4.02 -22.18
CA LEU A 144 9.33 2.86 -21.32
C LEU A 144 10.63 2.26 -20.75
N ASP A 145 11.72 2.32 -21.52
CA ASP A 145 13.04 1.85 -21.10
C ASP A 145 13.65 2.72 -19.98
N GLU A 146 13.34 4.02 -19.97
CA GLU A 146 13.76 4.96 -18.92
C GLU A 146 12.98 4.77 -17.62
N LEU A 147 11.75 4.25 -17.71
CA LEU A 147 10.98 3.82 -16.55
C LEU A 147 11.57 2.58 -15.87
N ALA A 148 12.44 1.80 -16.48
CA ALA A 148 13.09 0.68 -15.76
C ALA A 148 14.26 1.14 -14.87
N ASN A 149 14.75 2.38 -15.05
CA ASN A 149 15.96 2.85 -14.36
C ASN A 149 15.65 3.37 -12.93
N PRO A 150 16.19 2.72 -11.87
CA PRO A 150 15.94 3.13 -10.48
C PRO A 150 16.68 4.42 -10.08
N ARG A 151 17.73 4.82 -10.82
CA ARG A 151 18.57 5.98 -10.46
C ARG A 151 17.93 7.35 -10.69
N MET A 152 16.79 7.40 -11.38
CA MET A 152 16.10 8.66 -11.68
C MET A 152 14.91 8.93 -10.75
N ALA A 153 14.79 8.19 -9.63
CA ALA A 153 13.72 8.34 -8.65
C ALA A 153 14.09 9.26 -7.46
N GLN A 154 15.19 10.01 -7.59
CA GLN A 154 15.70 10.94 -6.57
C GLN A 154 15.41 12.39 -6.95
#